data_AF-A0A9W9CN23-F1
#
_entry.id   AF-A0A9W9CN23-F1
#
_cell.length_a   1.000
_cell.length_b   1.000
_cell.length_c   1.000
_cell.angle_alpha   90.00
_cell.angle_beta   90.00
_cell.angle_gamma   90.00
#
_symmetry.space_group_name_H-M   'P 1'
#
loop_
_entity.id
_entity.type
_entity.pdbx_description
1 polymer ?
#
loop_
_entity_poly.entity_id
_entity_poly.type
_entity_poly.pdbx_seq_one_letter_code
_entity_poly.pdbx_strand_id
1 'polypeptide(L)'
;MSTSALLAPLAENASGFGQENRSPRRSGLKLRLRCIQSALRGTPEAAGSPGFNSIAGRKRTAAEVVPDDGDDTDSDIELFPTMPRGHKAPRRPTIANGMKRNARIVDVNNPEHTMLIAGAIKVGVDYYNSDAEDLPGDVKDTNKPHLFRNVNWGTRATDFSNDADFSNEPEFRQFVPGRFEILPDGTVADQKAKLIVKLTDKNGAKRIFTNPPPRDWKNQDAITALNKRAVQQIRRNTNVRFREVVQAYVPEERRWILANLTNGKPTKGWKTFVKEFNEAFAGKVLRGMEAARPVRSHSSLTKEVERFGPDWYSKGLVPVPTKKGRKE
;
A
#
# COMPACT_ATOMS: atom_id res chain seq x y z
N MET A 1 24.67 -20.34 73.98
CA MET A 1 25.35 -21.64 73.82
C MET A 1 25.39 -21.89 72.31
N SER A 2 26.54 -21.72 71.62
CA SER A 2 27.58 -22.75 71.40
C SER A 2 26.92 -24.08 71.02
N THR A 3 27.05 -24.65 69.81
CA THR A 3 28.24 -25.02 69.02
C THR A 3 27.75 -25.46 67.62
N SER A 4 28.34 -25.02 66.52
CA SER A 4 29.44 -25.66 65.75
C SER A 4 29.20 -27.07 65.18
N ALA A 5 29.34 -27.11 63.84
CA ALA A 5 30.02 -28.10 62.99
C ALA A 5 29.34 -29.43 62.63
N LEU A 6 29.25 -29.70 61.32
CA LEU A 6 30.02 -30.78 60.65
C LEU A 6 30.00 -30.64 59.11
N LEU A 7 31.21 -30.49 58.54
CA LEU A 7 31.61 -30.89 57.17
C LEU A 7 31.51 -32.44 57.05
N ALA A 8 31.51 -33.18 55.92
CA ALA A 8 31.93 -33.09 54.49
C ALA A 8 31.27 -34.31 53.75
N PRO A 9 31.72 -34.84 52.57
CA PRO A 9 32.43 -34.30 51.40
C PRO A 9 31.87 -34.74 50.01
N LEU A 10 32.44 -34.13 48.96
CA LEU A 10 32.81 -34.62 47.60
C LEU A 10 32.11 -35.83 46.95
N ALA A 11 31.63 -35.62 45.72
CA ALA A 11 31.77 -36.57 44.62
C ALA A 11 31.96 -35.84 43.28
N GLU A 12 33.02 -36.23 42.58
CA GLU A 12 33.44 -35.80 41.24
C GLU A 12 32.56 -36.38 40.11
N ASN A 13 32.73 -35.74 38.94
CA ASN A 13 32.61 -36.27 37.57
C ASN A 13 31.46 -35.75 36.72
N ALA A 14 31.81 -34.83 35.82
CA ALA A 14 31.31 -34.84 34.44
C ALA A 14 32.21 -33.99 33.55
N SER A 15 33.17 -34.66 32.91
CA SER A 15 33.88 -34.21 31.71
C SER A 15 32.88 -34.02 30.55
N GLY A 16 32.59 -32.75 30.24
CA GLY A 16 31.76 -32.35 29.10
C GLY A 16 32.61 -31.88 27.92
N PHE A 17 32.55 -32.66 26.84
CA PHE A 17 33.19 -32.46 25.54
C PHE A 17 33.11 -31.03 25.00
N GLY A 18 34.26 -30.48 24.63
CA GLY A 18 34.36 -29.32 23.75
C GLY A 18 34.02 -29.68 22.30
N GLN A 19 33.06 -28.97 21.72
CA GLN A 19 32.91 -28.87 20.27
C GLN A 19 33.13 -27.41 19.85
N GLU A 20 34.28 -27.17 19.23
CA GLU A 20 34.61 -25.94 18.50
C GLU A 20 33.70 -25.81 17.27
N ASN A 21 32.70 -24.93 17.34
CA ASN A 21 31.92 -24.50 16.18
C ASN A 21 32.73 -23.50 15.35
N ARG A 22 33.49 -24.02 14.37
CA ARG A 22 34.11 -23.21 13.30
C ARG A 22 33.03 -22.65 12.39
N SER A 23 32.83 -21.34 12.48
CA SER A 23 31.94 -20.58 11.59
C SER A 23 32.57 -20.44 10.19
N PRO A 24 31.82 -20.68 9.09
CA PRO A 24 32.34 -20.46 7.75
C PRO A 24 32.40 -18.96 7.43
N ARG A 25 33.62 -18.49 7.15
CA ARG A 25 33.91 -17.14 6.65
C ARG A 25 33.17 -16.92 5.32
N ARG A 26 32.17 -16.05 5.31
CA ARG A 26 31.54 -15.55 4.08
C ARG A 26 32.50 -14.57 3.39
N SER A 27 32.86 -14.89 2.15
CA SER A 27 33.64 -14.04 1.26
C SER A 27 32.80 -12.83 0.82
N GLY A 28 33.21 -11.63 1.24
CA GLY A 28 32.60 -10.37 0.79
C GLY A 28 33.07 -10.00 -0.61
N LEU A 29 32.14 -9.91 -1.55
CA LEU A 29 32.37 -9.33 -2.88
C LEU A 29 32.60 -7.81 -2.72
N LYS A 30 33.82 -7.34 -3.00
CA LYS A 30 34.14 -5.90 -3.13
C LYS A 30 33.93 -5.45 -4.57
N LEU A 31 32.81 -4.81 -4.88
CA LEU A 31 32.61 -4.10 -6.13
C LEU A 31 33.35 -2.76 -6.08
N ARG A 32 34.46 -2.64 -6.82
CA ARG A 32 35.15 -1.36 -7.06
C ARG A 32 34.46 -0.64 -8.23
N LEU A 33 33.62 0.35 -7.92
CA LEU A 33 33.16 1.34 -8.90
C LEU A 33 34.31 2.30 -9.20
N ARG A 34 34.91 2.16 -10.37
CA ARG A 34 35.83 3.15 -10.95
C ARG A 34 35.08 3.92 -12.04
N CYS A 35 35.15 5.25 -11.93
CA CYS A 35 35.11 6.24 -13.01
C CYS A 35 33.75 6.53 -13.69
N ILE A 36 33.06 7.55 -13.18
CA ILE A 36 32.33 8.52 -14.01
C ILE A 36 32.75 9.92 -13.53
N GLN A 37 33.89 10.41 -14.04
CA GLN A 37 34.37 11.78 -13.85
C GLN A 37 34.83 12.34 -15.21
N SER A 38 33.90 12.39 -16.18
CA SER A 38 34.20 12.89 -17.52
C SER A 38 32.97 13.51 -18.16
N ALA A 39 32.39 14.53 -17.52
CA ALA A 39 31.35 15.37 -18.14
C ALA A 39 31.47 16.86 -17.76
N LEU A 40 32.64 17.30 -17.30
CA LEU A 40 32.95 18.71 -17.07
C LEU A 40 34.19 19.10 -17.86
N ARG A 41 34.00 19.36 -19.16
CA ARG A 41 34.90 20.22 -19.92
C ARG A 41 34.06 21.28 -20.61
N GLY A 42 34.09 22.47 -20.02
CA GLY A 42 33.56 23.69 -20.61
C GLY A 42 34.31 24.04 -21.90
N THR A 43 33.56 24.60 -22.83
CA THR A 43 34.05 25.19 -24.08
C THR A 43 34.25 26.68 -23.86
N PRO A 44 35.33 27.30 -24.38
CA PRO A 44 35.63 28.71 -24.17
C PRO A 44 34.80 29.60 -25.11
N GLU A 45 34.45 30.77 -24.58
CA GLU A 45 33.86 31.90 -25.30
C GLU A 45 34.80 32.40 -26.41
N ALA A 46 34.24 32.66 -27.58
CA ALA A 46 34.87 33.47 -28.62
C ALA A 46 33.95 34.63 -28.96
N ALA A 47 34.53 35.83 -28.87
CA ALA A 47 33.90 37.11 -29.08
C ALA A 47 33.68 37.45 -30.56
N GLY A 48 32.59 38.16 -30.82
CA GLY A 48 32.57 39.29 -31.75
C GLY A 48 32.20 39.04 -33.22
N SER A 49 30.97 39.40 -33.60
CA SER A 49 30.73 40.47 -34.60
C SER A 49 29.23 40.76 -34.84
N PRO A 50 28.89 41.96 -35.37
CA PRO A 50 27.64 42.63 -35.10
C PRO A 50 26.64 42.65 -36.27
N GLY A 51 25.38 42.93 -35.92
CA GLY A 51 24.40 43.59 -36.78
C GLY A 51 23.49 42.67 -37.58
N PHE A 52 22.18 42.72 -37.30
CA PHE A 52 21.15 43.11 -38.28
C PHE A 52 19.73 43.04 -37.65
N ASN A 53 19.10 44.20 -37.61
CA ASN A 53 17.67 44.54 -37.73
C ASN A 53 16.57 43.64 -37.12
N SER A 54 15.94 44.22 -36.09
CA SER A 54 14.50 44.55 -36.01
C SER A 54 13.53 43.64 -36.78
N ILE A 55 12.67 42.91 -36.05
CA ILE A 55 11.25 42.67 -36.38
C ILE A 55 10.50 42.18 -35.13
N ALA A 56 9.37 42.83 -34.88
CA ALA A 56 8.18 42.39 -34.15
C ALA A 56 8.29 41.99 -32.66
N GLY A 57 8.04 42.98 -31.81
CA GLY A 57 7.54 42.76 -30.45
C GLY A 57 6.16 42.10 -30.48
N ARG A 58 6.12 40.82 -30.09
CA ARG A 58 4.87 40.12 -29.72
C ARG A 58 4.85 39.95 -28.21
N LYS A 59 4.08 40.81 -27.54
CA LYS A 59 3.73 40.70 -26.11
C LYS A 59 3.10 39.32 -25.88
N ARG A 60 3.77 38.47 -25.09
CA ARG A 60 3.16 37.26 -24.52
C ARG A 60 2.22 37.70 -23.41
N THR A 61 0.93 37.63 -23.68
CA THR A 61 -0.15 37.63 -22.70
C THR A 61 0.07 36.45 -21.76
N ALA A 62 0.01 36.72 -20.46
CA ALA A 62 0.05 35.71 -19.41
C ALA A 62 -1.08 34.71 -19.66
N ALA A 63 -0.72 33.44 -19.79
CA ALA A 63 -1.67 32.35 -19.77
C ALA A 63 -2.21 32.24 -18.34
N GLU A 64 -3.50 32.52 -18.24
CA GLU A 64 -4.38 32.24 -17.12
C GLU A 64 -4.15 30.80 -16.64
N VAL A 65 -3.71 30.66 -15.39
CA VAL A 65 -3.60 29.39 -14.69
C VAL A 65 -5.03 28.92 -14.45
N VAL A 66 -5.52 28.06 -15.35
CA VAL A 66 -6.72 27.26 -15.11
C VAL A 66 -6.40 26.35 -13.93
N PRO A 67 -7.16 26.38 -12.83
CA PRO A 67 -7.05 25.34 -11.81
C PRO A 67 -7.42 24.02 -12.48
N ASP A 68 -6.40 23.17 -12.62
CA ASP A 68 -6.55 21.76 -12.94
C ASP A 68 -7.34 21.13 -11.79
N ASP A 69 -8.67 21.08 -11.95
CA ASP A 69 -9.57 20.33 -11.08
C ASP A 69 -9.18 18.87 -11.21
N GLY A 70 -8.28 18.47 -10.31
CA GLY A 70 -7.65 17.18 -10.22
C GLY A 70 -8.65 16.06 -10.48
N ASP A 71 -8.36 15.35 -11.56
CA ASP A 71 -8.76 13.98 -11.84
C ASP A 71 -8.34 13.06 -10.68
N ASP A 72 -9.06 13.18 -9.56
CA ASP A 72 -8.99 12.31 -8.40
C ASP A 72 -9.92 11.12 -8.65
N THR A 73 -9.66 10.42 -9.77
CA THR A 73 -10.18 9.08 -10.01
C THR A 73 -9.39 8.05 -9.21
N ASP A 74 -9.33 8.23 -7.88
CA ASP A 74 -9.24 7.12 -6.95
C ASP A 74 -10.55 6.34 -7.13
N SER A 75 -10.54 5.47 -8.15
CA SER A 75 -11.70 4.78 -8.66
C SER A 75 -12.50 4.20 -7.50
N ASP A 76 -13.68 4.76 -7.26
CA ASP A 76 -14.75 4.16 -6.48
C ASP A 76 -14.95 2.74 -7.04
N ILE A 77 -14.31 1.77 -6.40
CA ILE A 77 -14.67 0.38 -6.56
C ILE A 77 -15.98 0.26 -5.80
N GLU A 78 -17.08 0.50 -6.51
CA GLU A 78 -18.39 0.05 -6.09
C GLU A 78 -18.28 -1.44 -5.76
N LEU A 79 -18.30 -1.75 -4.46
CA LEU A 79 -18.53 -3.09 -3.96
C LEU A 79 -19.96 -3.44 -4.39
N PHE A 80 -20.03 -4.26 -5.45
CA PHE A 80 -21.19 -4.71 -6.21
C PHE A 80 -22.54 -4.75 -5.46
N PRO A 81 -23.68 -4.46 -6.13
CA PRO A 81 -24.98 -4.86 -5.62
C PRO A 81 -24.99 -6.38 -5.38
N THR A 82 -25.34 -6.76 -4.16
CA THR A 82 -25.35 -8.15 -3.69
C THR A 82 -26.46 -8.90 -4.43
N MET A 83 -26.13 -9.52 -5.55
CA MET A 83 -27.02 -10.50 -6.18
C MET A 83 -27.10 -11.74 -5.26
N PRO A 84 -28.29 -12.29 -4.99
CA PRO A 84 -28.44 -13.45 -4.12
C PRO A 84 -27.79 -14.67 -4.82
N ARG A 85 -26.61 -15.09 -4.34
CA ARG A 85 -25.96 -16.34 -4.77
C ARG A 85 -25.82 -17.28 -3.59
N GLY A 86 -26.62 -18.34 -3.61
CA GLY A 86 -26.50 -19.47 -2.70
C GLY A 86 -25.41 -20.44 -3.15
N HIS A 87 -24.14 -20.14 -2.88
CA HIS A 87 -23.08 -21.16 -2.82
C HIS A 87 -21.99 -20.70 -1.82
N LYS A 88 -21.78 -21.50 -0.78
CA LYS A 88 -20.84 -21.25 0.33
C LYS A 88 -19.40 -21.51 -0.14
N ALA A 89 -18.74 -20.49 -0.69
CA ALA A 89 -17.28 -20.47 -0.83
C ALA A 89 -16.62 -20.08 0.51
N PRO A 90 -15.41 -20.58 0.82
CA PRO A 90 -14.68 -20.20 2.03
C PRO A 90 -14.44 -18.68 2.03
N ARG A 91 -15.06 -18.00 3.00
CA ARG A 91 -14.93 -16.56 3.20
C ARG A 91 -13.49 -16.25 3.54
N ARG A 92 -12.76 -15.64 2.60
CA ARG A 92 -11.54 -14.89 2.92
C ARG A 92 -11.90 -13.79 3.91
N PRO A 93 -10.96 -13.30 4.74
CA PRO A 93 -11.20 -12.13 5.58
C PRO A 93 -11.63 -10.97 4.69
N THR A 94 -12.95 -10.81 4.59
CA THR A 94 -13.62 -9.66 4.04
C THR A 94 -13.04 -8.49 4.81
N ILE A 95 -12.58 -7.46 4.12
CA ILE A 95 -12.56 -6.11 4.71
C ILE A 95 -13.95 -5.99 5.33
N ALA A 96 -14.04 -6.04 6.66
CA ALA A 96 -15.32 -6.14 7.37
C ALA A 96 -16.28 -5.16 6.70
N ASN A 97 -17.47 -5.62 6.30
CA ASN A 97 -18.50 -4.87 5.56
C ASN A 97 -18.72 -3.50 6.22
N GLY A 98 -17.85 -2.58 5.87
CA GLY A 98 -17.45 -1.51 6.73
C GLY A 98 -17.81 -0.23 6.02
N MET A 99 -18.47 0.63 6.78
CA MET A 99 -18.82 1.99 6.42
C MET A 99 -17.84 2.57 5.38
N LYS A 100 -18.39 3.09 4.26
CA LYS A 100 -17.61 3.70 3.18
C LYS A 100 -16.65 4.73 3.75
N ARG A 101 -15.47 4.91 3.13
CA ARG A 101 -14.41 5.84 3.60
C ARG A 101 -14.98 7.23 3.93
N ASN A 102 -15.81 7.78 3.05
CA ASN A 102 -16.37 9.13 3.23
C ASN A 102 -17.35 9.22 4.40
N ALA A 103 -18.10 8.15 4.67
CA ALA A 103 -19.01 8.09 5.82
C ALA A 103 -18.28 7.97 7.17
N ARG A 104 -16.97 7.64 7.16
CA ARG A 104 -16.13 7.61 8.36
C ARG A 104 -15.51 8.96 8.71
N ILE A 105 -15.60 9.96 7.83
CA ILE A 105 -14.97 11.27 8.04
C ILE A 105 -15.78 12.04 9.08
N VAL A 106 -15.12 12.46 10.16
CA VAL A 106 -15.75 13.27 11.20
C VAL A 106 -15.72 14.75 10.79
N ASP A 107 -16.90 15.32 10.57
CA ASP A 107 -17.06 16.77 10.40
C ASP A 107 -17.03 17.50 11.76
N VAL A 108 -16.05 18.38 11.94
CA VAL A 108 -15.84 19.17 13.18
C VAL A 108 -16.85 20.30 13.31
N ASN A 109 -17.49 20.73 12.21
CA ASN A 109 -18.51 21.78 12.26
C ASN A 109 -19.89 21.23 12.66
N ASN A 110 -20.05 19.91 12.68
CA ASN A 110 -21.25 19.26 13.17
C ASN A 110 -21.18 19.15 14.72
N PRO A 111 -22.15 19.72 15.47
CA PRO A 111 -22.17 19.63 16.93
C PRO A 111 -22.28 18.18 17.44
N GLU A 112 -23.01 17.31 16.75
CA GLU A 112 -23.14 15.89 17.14
C GLU A 112 -21.79 15.17 17.10
N HIS A 113 -21.03 15.39 16.03
CA HIS A 113 -19.68 14.86 15.88
C HIS A 113 -18.71 15.43 16.92
N THR A 114 -18.86 16.70 17.27
CA THR A 114 -18.04 17.33 18.32
C THR A 114 -18.30 16.67 19.68
N MET A 115 -19.56 16.38 20.00
CA MET A 115 -19.91 15.62 21.20
C MET A 115 -19.32 14.20 21.18
N LEU A 116 -19.38 13.53 20.02
CA LEU A 116 -18.76 12.21 19.87
C LEU A 116 -17.23 12.25 20.05
N ILE A 117 -16.54 13.26 19.50
CA ILE A 117 -15.10 13.45 19.70
C ILE A 117 -14.78 13.71 21.18
N ALA A 118 -15.61 14.49 21.87
CA ALA A 118 -15.42 14.79 23.29
C ALA A 118 -15.52 13.53 24.16
N GLY A 119 -16.43 12.61 23.81
CA GLY A 119 -16.60 11.32 24.47
C GLY A 119 -15.66 10.20 23.98
N ALA A 120 -14.93 10.41 22.88
CA ALA A 120 -14.07 9.38 22.31
C ALA A 120 -12.87 9.05 23.20
N ILE A 121 -12.50 7.78 23.24
CA ILE A 121 -11.29 7.31 23.93
C ILE A 121 -10.08 7.78 23.12
N LYS A 122 -9.35 8.77 23.66
CA LYS A 122 -8.12 9.30 23.07
C LYS A 122 -6.94 8.43 23.47
N VAL A 123 -6.13 8.02 22.50
CA VAL A 123 -4.92 7.26 22.82
C VAL A 123 -3.84 8.17 23.38
N GLY A 124 -3.17 7.68 24.42
CA GLY A 124 -2.30 8.45 25.29
C GLY A 124 -0.91 8.72 24.71
N VAL A 125 0.00 9.07 25.62
CA VAL A 125 1.42 9.34 25.33
C VAL A 125 2.22 8.07 25.06
N ASP A 126 1.65 6.90 25.34
CA ASP A 126 2.19 5.58 25.03
C ASP A 126 2.39 5.36 23.52
N TYR A 127 1.64 6.07 22.67
CA TYR A 127 1.86 6.12 21.22
C TYR A 127 2.86 7.22 20.85
N TYR A 128 2.50 8.48 21.06
CA TYR A 128 3.39 9.64 20.98
C TYR A 128 2.71 10.80 21.72
N ASN A 129 3.44 11.79 22.20
CA ASN A 129 2.81 12.98 22.80
C ASN A 129 2.32 13.92 21.70
N SER A 130 1.00 14.08 21.56
CA SER A 130 0.40 14.93 20.52
C SER A 130 0.63 16.42 20.76
N ASP A 131 0.81 16.82 22.02
CA ASP A 131 0.98 18.20 22.46
C ASP A 131 2.46 18.60 22.57
N ALA A 132 3.39 17.64 22.41
CA ALA A 132 4.82 17.93 22.34
C ALA A 132 5.16 18.65 21.04
N GLU A 133 6.19 19.50 21.09
CA GLU A 133 6.78 20.11 19.90
C GLU A 133 7.41 19.06 18.98
N ASP A 134 7.52 19.42 17.71
CA ASP A 134 8.20 18.57 16.72
C ASP A 134 9.69 18.50 17.04
N LEU A 135 10.24 17.29 17.01
CA LEU A 135 11.67 17.09 17.12
C LEU A 135 12.39 17.72 15.92
N PRO A 136 13.59 18.29 16.11
CA PRO A 136 14.38 18.85 15.03
C PRO A 136 14.77 17.76 14.01
N GLY A 137 14.91 18.16 12.74
CA GLY A 137 15.36 17.29 11.64
C GLY A 137 14.22 16.62 10.85
N ASP A 138 14.61 15.99 9.74
CA ASP A 138 13.66 15.36 8.82
C ASP A 138 13.12 14.03 9.35
N VAL A 139 11.84 13.78 9.03
CA VAL A 139 11.18 12.50 9.31
C VAL A 139 11.88 11.39 8.51
N LYS A 140 12.31 10.34 9.21
CA LYS A 140 12.98 9.19 8.60
C LYS A 140 12.03 8.36 7.75
N ASP A 141 12.61 7.62 6.81
CA ASP A 141 11.94 6.60 5.99
C ASP A 141 10.77 7.11 5.14
N THR A 142 10.67 8.43 4.88
CA THR A 142 9.65 9.03 3.99
C THR A 142 10.26 9.86 2.89
N ASN A 143 9.64 9.83 1.70
CA ASN A 143 9.99 10.69 0.58
C ASN A 143 9.26 12.05 0.65
N LYS A 144 8.33 12.22 1.59
CA LYS A 144 7.60 13.48 1.83
C LYS A 144 7.73 13.93 3.30
N PRO A 145 8.95 14.21 3.81
CA PRO A 145 9.15 14.53 5.23
C PRO A 145 8.39 15.77 5.70
N HIS A 146 8.21 16.76 4.81
CA HIS A 146 7.47 17.99 5.10
C HIS A 146 5.98 17.78 5.43
N LEU A 147 5.38 16.63 5.08
CA LEU A 147 3.97 16.33 5.40
C LEU A 147 3.78 15.76 6.82
N PHE A 148 4.85 15.36 7.47
CA PHE A 148 4.80 14.58 8.71
C PHE A 148 5.55 15.27 9.84
N ARG A 149 5.11 14.98 11.07
CA ARG A 149 5.78 15.42 12.29
C ARG A 149 6.89 14.44 12.64
N ASN A 150 8.03 14.97 13.07
CA ASN A 150 9.08 14.18 13.69
C ASN A 150 8.78 14.12 15.20
N VAL A 151 8.43 12.95 15.72
CA VAL A 151 7.91 12.80 17.09
C VAL A 151 8.75 11.83 17.89
N ASN A 152 8.77 12.03 19.21
CA ASN A 152 9.26 11.00 20.12
C ASN A 152 8.17 9.94 20.30
N TRP A 153 8.48 8.70 19.95
CA TRP A 153 7.55 7.58 20.08
C TRP A 153 7.48 7.12 21.53
N GLY A 154 6.27 6.78 21.99
CA GLY A 154 6.04 6.22 23.30
C GLY A 154 6.36 4.72 23.37
N THR A 155 6.15 4.13 24.55
CA THR A 155 6.49 2.74 24.85
C THR A 155 5.82 1.71 23.94
N ARG A 156 4.61 2.02 23.43
CA ARG A 156 3.85 1.12 22.56
C ARG A 156 4.59 0.82 21.24
N ALA A 157 5.45 1.74 20.79
CA ALA A 157 6.24 1.60 19.57
C ALA A 157 7.42 0.63 19.72
N THR A 158 7.78 0.26 20.94
CA THR A 158 8.91 -0.65 21.25
C THR A 158 8.48 -1.87 22.07
N ASP A 159 7.20 -1.97 22.40
CA ASP A 159 6.66 -3.02 23.27
C ASP A 159 6.33 -4.32 22.49
N PHE A 160 7.11 -5.37 22.77
CA PHE A 160 6.96 -6.72 22.25
C PHE A 160 6.35 -7.71 23.26
N SER A 161 5.91 -7.23 24.43
CA SER A 161 5.49 -8.10 25.54
C SER A 161 4.15 -8.80 25.32
N ASN A 162 3.25 -8.20 24.52
CA ASN A 162 1.91 -8.74 24.27
C ASN A 162 1.79 -9.41 22.90
N ASP A 163 1.81 -10.74 22.90
CA ASP A 163 1.73 -11.58 21.69
C ASP A 163 0.43 -11.38 20.91
N ALA A 164 -0.67 -11.05 21.59
CA ALA A 164 -1.96 -10.81 20.94
C ALA A 164 -1.94 -9.61 19.99
N ASP A 165 -1.00 -8.69 20.15
CA ASP A 165 -0.85 -7.55 19.25
C ASP A 165 -0.18 -7.93 17.91
N PHE A 166 0.46 -9.09 17.79
CA PHE A 166 1.28 -9.48 16.66
C PHE A 166 0.58 -10.51 15.76
N SER A 167 -0.49 -10.09 15.09
CA SER A 167 -1.23 -10.96 14.15
C SER A 167 -0.40 -11.31 12.90
N ASN A 168 -0.53 -12.56 12.43
CA ASN A 168 -0.06 -13.00 11.11
C ASN A 168 -0.94 -12.46 9.97
N GLU A 169 -2.18 -12.10 10.29
CA GLU A 169 -3.18 -11.53 9.40
C GLU A 169 -3.67 -10.19 9.96
N PRO A 170 -2.81 -9.16 9.98
CA PRO A 170 -3.19 -7.87 10.54
C PRO A 170 -4.32 -7.25 9.71
N GLU A 171 -5.36 -6.81 10.42
CA GLU A 171 -6.42 -5.99 9.81
C GLU A 171 -5.91 -4.58 9.55
N PHE A 172 -6.21 -4.04 8.37
CA PHE A 172 -5.87 -2.66 8.04
C PHE A 172 -7.13 -1.88 7.69
N ARG A 173 -7.44 -0.88 8.52
CA ARG A 173 -8.45 0.12 8.22
C ARG A 173 -7.76 1.39 7.74
N GLN A 174 -8.07 1.81 6.52
CA GLN A 174 -7.50 3.01 5.92
C GLN A 174 -7.70 4.24 6.82
N PHE A 175 -6.68 5.10 6.85
CA PHE A 175 -6.76 6.45 7.38
C PHE A 175 -7.75 7.29 6.58
N VAL A 176 -8.51 8.12 7.28
CA VAL A 176 -9.41 9.13 6.70
C VAL A 176 -8.96 10.53 7.11
N PRO A 177 -9.32 11.60 6.35
CA PRO A 177 -9.08 12.97 6.78
C PRO A 177 -9.67 13.24 8.16
N GLY A 178 -8.89 13.90 9.03
CA GLY A 178 -9.20 14.16 10.43
C GLY A 178 -8.46 13.20 11.39
N ARG A 179 -8.30 13.60 12.66
CA ARG A 179 -7.66 12.75 13.68
C ARG A 179 -8.56 11.58 14.12
N PHE A 180 -9.87 11.81 14.08
CA PHE A 180 -10.89 10.87 14.51
C PHE A 180 -11.64 10.30 13.30
N GLU A 181 -12.19 9.09 13.44
CA GLU A 181 -13.06 8.48 12.44
C GLU A 181 -14.30 7.88 13.09
N ILE A 182 -15.40 7.84 12.34
CA ILE A 182 -16.64 7.16 12.75
C ILE A 182 -16.51 5.67 12.43
N LEU A 183 -16.95 4.83 13.37
CA LEU A 183 -16.99 3.38 13.25
C LEU A 183 -18.38 2.89 12.81
N PRO A 184 -18.51 1.66 12.29
CA PRO A 184 -19.80 1.11 11.88
C PRO A 184 -20.87 1.05 12.98
N ASP A 185 -20.47 1.03 14.25
CA ASP A 185 -21.35 1.06 15.42
C ASP A 185 -21.77 2.48 15.84
N GLY A 186 -21.35 3.51 15.08
CA GLY A 186 -21.63 4.92 15.38
C GLY A 186 -20.66 5.56 16.38
N THR A 187 -19.72 4.80 16.95
CA THR A 187 -18.71 5.34 17.86
C THR A 187 -17.58 6.04 17.11
N VAL A 188 -16.74 6.79 17.83
CA VAL A 188 -15.58 7.50 17.26
C VAL A 188 -14.27 6.90 17.79
N ALA A 189 -13.32 6.66 16.89
CA ALA A 189 -11.99 6.14 17.22
C ALA A 189 -10.88 7.15 16.88
N ASP A 190 -9.86 7.24 17.74
CA ASP A 190 -8.64 8.02 17.49
C ASP A 190 -7.73 7.27 16.51
N GLN A 191 -7.51 7.84 15.32
CA GLN A 191 -6.69 7.23 14.28
C GLN A 191 -5.20 7.19 14.63
N LYS A 192 -4.76 7.89 15.68
CA LYS A 192 -3.41 7.78 16.24
C LYS A 192 -3.05 6.34 16.61
N ALA A 193 -4.03 5.53 17.02
CA ALA A 193 -3.82 4.11 17.32
C ALA A 193 -3.29 3.30 16.11
N LYS A 194 -3.66 3.70 14.88
CA LYS A 194 -3.27 3.03 13.64
C LYS A 194 -1.85 3.32 13.18
N LEU A 195 -1.19 4.34 13.75
CA LEU A 195 0.15 4.75 13.32
C LEU A 195 1.20 3.68 13.66
N ILE A 196 0.94 2.85 14.67
CA ILE A 196 1.79 1.72 15.03
C ILE A 196 1.18 0.45 14.45
N VAL A 197 1.89 -0.19 13.53
CA VAL A 197 1.51 -1.48 12.94
C VAL A 197 2.35 -2.57 13.57
N LYS A 198 1.73 -3.42 14.39
CA LYS A 198 2.33 -4.62 14.96
C LYS A 198 1.87 -5.84 14.16
N LEU A 199 2.81 -6.69 13.76
CA LEU A 199 2.51 -7.91 12.98
C LEU A 199 3.58 -8.98 13.19
N THR A 200 3.21 -10.22 12.92
CA THR A 200 4.17 -11.33 12.78
C THR A 200 4.45 -11.56 11.29
N ASP A 201 5.74 -11.59 10.91
CA ASP A 201 6.15 -11.72 9.52
C ASP A 201 6.07 -13.17 9.00
N LYS A 202 6.31 -13.37 7.70
CA LYS A 202 6.32 -14.69 7.03
C LYS A 202 7.29 -15.70 7.64
N ASN A 203 8.31 -15.23 8.38
CA ASN A 203 9.30 -16.08 9.04
C ASN A 203 8.97 -16.30 10.52
N GLY A 204 7.82 -15.82 11.00
CA GLY A 204 7.41 -15.92 12.40
C GLY A 204 8.03 -14.84 13.30
N ALA A 205 8.72 -13.84 12.76
CA ALA A 205 9.34 -12.78 13.56
C ALA A 205 8.35 -11.63 13.83
N LYS A 206 8.25 -11.22 15.10
CA LYS A 206 7.47 -10.05 15.52
C LYS A 206 8.10 -8.77 14.98
N ARG A 207 7.29 -7.89 14.39
CA ARG A 207 7.73 -6.59 13.87
C ARG A 207 6.79 -5.48 14.32
N ILE A 208 7.38 -4.34 14.65
CA ILE A 208 6.66 -3.09 14.91
C ILE A 208 7.10 -2.07 13.86
N PHE A 209 6.14 -1.47 13.18
CA PHE A 209 6.36 -0.36 12.26
C PHE A 209 5.69 0.89 12.81
N THR A 210 6.45 1.98 12.89
CA THR A 210 5.92 3.29 13.25
C THR A 210 5.71 4.13 11.99
N ASN A 211 4.55 4.77 11.89
CA ASN A 211 4.20 5.66 10.79
C ASN A 211 4.09 7.08 11.34
N PRO A 212 4.89 8.04 10.85
CA PRO A 212 4.95 9.37 11.44
C PRO A 212 3.59 10.07 11.31
N PRO A 213 3.10 10.76 12.36
CA PRO A 213 1.80 11.41 12.32
C PRO A 213 1.82 12.56 11.29
N PRO A 214 0.71 12.83 10.58
CA PRO A 214 0.60 14.00 9.72
C PRO A 214 0.82 15.29 10.52
N ARG A 215 1.42 16.31 9.89
CA ARG A 215 1.40 17.68 10.45
C ARG A 215 -0.04 18.19 10.54
N ASP A 216 -0.80 17.94 9.49
CA ASP A 216 -2.23 18.20 9.43
C ASP A 216 -2.98 16.91 9.09
N TRP A 217 -3.86 16.49 9.99
CA TRP A 217 -4.68 15.30 9.80
C TRP A 217 -5.74 15.48 8.70
N LYS A 218 -6.07 16.70 8.29
CA LYS A 218 -6.98 16.98 7.17
C LYS A 218 -6.29 16.95 5.80
N ASN A 219 -4.95 16.93 5.77
CA ASN A 219 -4.19 16.91 4.53
C ASN A 219 -4.29 15.56 3.79
N GLN A 220 -5.03 15.54 2.68
CA GLN A 220 -5.28 14.33 1.90
C GLN A 220 -3.98 13.68 1.39
N ASP A 221 -2.99 14.47 1.02
CA ASP A 221 -1.70 14.02 0.53
C ASP A 221 -0.93 13.20 1.58
N ALA A 222 -0.95 13.67 2.83
CA ALA A 222 -0.37 12.98 3.98
C ALA A 222 -1.13 11.67 4.28
N ILE A 223 -2.47 11.71 4.28
CA ILE A 223 -3.32 10.54 4.51
C ILE A 223 -3.11 9.47 3.42
N THR A 224 -3.03 9.86 2.16
CA THR A 224 -2.75 8.96 1.04
C THR A 224 -1.36 8.33 1.17
N ALA A 225 -0.35 9.11 1.55
CA ALA A 225 0.99 8.59 1.79
C ALA A 225 1.04 7.59 2.98
N LEU A 226 0.31 7.85 4.07
CA LEU A 226 0.18 6.90 5.18
C LEU A 226 -0.50 5.60 4.77
N ASN A 227 -1.62 5.70 4.06
CA ASN A 227 -2.35 4.52 3.57
C ASN A 227 -1.46 3.65 2.68
N LYS A 228 -0.74 4.25 1.73
CA LYS A 228 0.21 3.54 0.87
C LYS A 228 1.31 2.87 1.68
N ARG A 229 1.87 3.56 2.68
CA ARG A 229 2.95 3.04 3.54
C ARG A 229 2.50 1.85 4.38
N ALA A 230 1.40 1.97 5.11
CA ALA A 230 0.91 0.91 6.00
C ALA A 230 0.56 -0.36 5.21
N VAL A 231 -0.16 -0.21 4.08
CA VAL A 231 -0.42 -1.31 3.15
C VAL A 231 0.87 -1.96 2.65
N GLN A 232 1.89 -1.16 2.32
CA GLN A 232 3.16 -1.67 1.83
C GLN A 232 3.95 -2.44 2.91
N GLN A 233 3.93 -1.96 4.15
CA GLN A 233 4.54 -2.63 5.30
C GLN A 233 3.90 -4.01 5.51
N ILE A 234 2.56 -4.07 5.58
CA ILE A 234 1.85 -5.34 5.77
C ILE A 234 2.09 -6.28 4.58
N ARG A 235 1.99 -5.80 3.33
CA ARG A 235 2.17 -6.64 2.13
C ARG A 235 3.57 -7.23 1.99
N ARG A 236 4.61 -6.48 2.37
CA ARG A 236 6.00 -6.97 2.28
C ARG A 236 6.27 -8.07 3.32
N ASN A 237 5.74 -7.90 4.53
CA ASN A 237 6.09 -8.74 5.67
C ASN A 237 5.12 -9.90 5.89
N THR A 238 3.87 -9.83 5.44
CA THR A 238 2.84 -10.87 5.66
C THR A 238 2.31 -11.45 4.35
N ASN A 239 1.51 -12.51 4.43
CA ASN A 239 0.81 -13.08 3.28
C ASN A 239 -0.53 -12.38 2.98
N VAL A 240 -0.90 -11.37 3.77
CA VAL A 240 -2.15 -10.62 3.60
C VAL A 240 -2.17 -9.90 2.26
N ARG A 241 -3.31 -10.04 1.57
CA ARG A 241 -3.61 -9.33 0.34
C ARG A 241 -4.84 -8.46 0.55
N PHE A 242 -4.65 -7.15 0.46
CA PHE A 242 -5.74 -6.17 0.58
C PHE A 242 -6.63 -6.08 -0.65
N ARG A 243 -6.18 -6.62 -1.78
CA ARG A 243 -6.92 -6.65 -3.03
C ARG A 243 -7.25 -8.09 -3.36
N GLU A 244 -8.49 -8.29 -3.80
CA GLU A 244 -8.88 -9.57 -4.37
C GLU A 244 -7.94 -9.92 -5.52
N VAL A 245 -7.55 -11.19 -5.59
CA VAL A 245 -6.68 -11.67 -6.66
C VAL A 245 -7.52 -11.67 -7.93
N VAL A 246 -7.27 -10.69 -8.80
CA VAL A 246 -7.91 -10.62 -10.11
C VAL A 246 -7.56 -11.90 -10.88
N GLN A 247 -8.58 -12.70 -11.17
CA GLN A 247 -8.39 -13.91 -11.95
C GLN A 247 -7.92 -13.51 -13.35
N ALA A 248 -6.86 -14.13 -13.86
CA ALA A 248 -6.34 -13.78 -15.19
C ALA A 248 -7.37 -14.10 -16.28
N TYR A 249 -7.37 -13.30 -17.36
CA TYR A 249 -8.17 -13.58 -18.54
C TYR A 249 -7.65 -14.82 -19.26
N VAL A 250 -8.55 -15.72 -19.65
CA VAL A 250 -8.20 -16.95 -20.38
C VAL A 250 -8.22 -16.73 -21.90
N PRO A 251 -7.61 -17.61 -22.71
CA PRO A 251 -7.58 -17.44 -24.17
C PRO A 251 -8.96 -17.23 -24.81
N GLU A 252 -9.99 -17.95 -24.35
CA GLU A 252 -11.37 -17.82 -24.84
C GLU A 252 -11.95 -16.43 -24.59
N GLU A 253 -11.77 -15.89 -23.38
CA GLU A 253 -12.18 -14.52 -23.04
C GLU A 253 -11.44 -13.50 -23.90
N ARG A 254 -10.13 -13.69 -24.11
CA ARG A 254 -9.33 -12.76 -24.92
C ARG A 254 -9.68 -12.80 -26.41
N ARG A 255 -10.02 -13.97 -26.96
CA ARG A 255 -10.56 -14.09 -28.31
C ARG A 255 -11.87 -13.34 -28.45
N TRP A 256 -12.76 -13.46 -27.45
CA TRP A 256 -14.02 -12.72 -27.42
C TRP A 256 -13.78 -11.21 -27.34
N ILE A 257 -12.85 -10.76 -26.48
CA ILE A 257 -12.46 -9.35 -26.38
C ILE A 257 -12.03 -8.86 -27.76
N LEU A 258 -11.07 -9.55 -28.39
CA LEU A 258 -10.57 -9.17 -29.71
C LEU A 258 -11.69 -9.06 -30.76
N ALA A 259 -12.61 -10.04 -30.79
CA ALA A 259 -13.72 -10.05 -31.75
C ALA A 259 -14.73 -8.91 -31.57
N ASN A 260 -14.77 -8.28 -30.39
CA ASN A 260 -15.69 -7.20 -30.04
C ASN A 260 -14.99 -5.82 -29.93
N LEU A 261 -13.75 -5.72 -30.44
CA LEU A 261 -13.02 -4.48 -30.56
C LEU A 261 -12.91 -4.06 -32.05
N THR A 262 -12.95 -2.76 -32.30
CA THR A 262 -12.62 -2.14 -33.58
C THR A 262 -11.52 -1.12 -33.33
N ASN A 263 -10.35 -1.30 -33.96
CA ASN A 263 -9.16 -0.46 -33.73
C ASN A 263 -8.78 -0.34 -32.24
N GLY A 264 -8.90 -1.44 -31.49
CA GLY A 264 -8.58 -1.49 -30.06
C GLY A 264 -9.62 -0.84 -29.14
N LYS A 265 -10.81 -0.46 -29.63
CA LYS A 265 -11.89 0.14 -28.84
C LYS A 265 -13.20 -0.65 -28.98
N PRO A 266 -14.05 -0.73 -27.94
CA PRO A 266 -15.34 -1.40 -28.05
C PRO A 266 -16.27 -0.75 -29.06
N THR A 267 -16.83 -1.53 -29.98
CA THR A 267 -17.68 -1.03 -31.08
C THR A 267 -18.97 -0.37 -30.58
N LYS A 268 -19.57 -0.91 -29.50
CA LYS A 268 -20.85 -0.44 -28.93
C LYS A 268 -20.68 0.38 -27.63
N GLY A 269 -19.47 0.89 -27.40
CA GLY A 269 -19.10 1.53 -26.15
C GLY A 269 -18.90 0.56 -24.97
N TRP A 270 -18.30 1.08 -23.91
CA TRP A 270 -17.82 0.27 -22.79
C TRP A 270 -18.93 -0.39 -21.96
N LYS A 271 -20.05 0.32 -21.71
CA LYS A 271 -21.16 -0.21 -20.90
C LYS A 271 -21.75 -1.48 -21.51
N THR A 272 -22.02 -1.44 -22.81
CA THR A 272 -22.53 -2.59 -23.59
C THR A 272 -21.50 -3.71 -23.63
N PHE A 273 -20.24 -3.39 -23.88
CA PHE A 273 -19.13 -4.36 -23.93
C PHE A 273 -18.98 -5.14 -22.61
N VAL A 274 -19.03 -4.45 -21.45
CA VAL A 274 -18.94 -5.10 -20.13
C VAL A 274 -20.15 -6.00 -19.88
N LYS A 275 -21.35 -5.56 -20.26
CA LYS A 275 -22.58 -6.35 -20.12
C LYS A 275 -22.50 -7.63 -20.96
N GLU A 276 -22.24 -7.49 -22.26
CA GLU A 276 -22.14 -8.63 -23.20
C GLU A 276 -21.01 -9.60 -22.80
N PHE A 277 -19.86 -9.08 -22.33
CA PHE A 277 -18.77 -9.92 -21.81
C PHE A 277 -19.24 -10.77 -20.61
N ASN A 278 -19.93 -10.16 -19.66
CA ASN A 278 -20.39 -10.85 -18.46
C ASN A 278 -21.51 -11.86 -18.77
N GLU A 279 -22.42 -11.56 -19.71
CA GLU A 279 -23.39 -12.53 -20.21
C GLU A 279 -22.71 -13.73 -20.90
N ALA A 280 -21.62 -13.47 -21.61
CA ALA A 280 -20.85 -14.51 -22.28
C ALA A 280 -20.09 -15.42 -21.31
N PHE A 281 -19.56 -14.91 -20.19
CA PHE A 281 -18.61 -15.67 -19.36
C PHE A 281 -19.00 -15.82 -17.88
N ALA A 282 -19.62 -14.83 -17.25
CA ALA A 282 -19.78 -14.83 -15.79
C ALA A 282 -20.59 -16.04 -15.30
N GLY A 283 -20.06 -16.73 -14.29
CA GLY A 283 -20.66 -17.94 -13.72
C GLY A 283 -20.44 -19.21 -14.55
N LYS A 284 -19.93 -19.13 -15.78
CA LYS A 284 -19.66 -20.30 -16.62
C LYS A 284 -18.30 -20.92 -16.27
N VAL A 285 -18.20 -22.25 -16.36
CA VAL A 285 -16.92 -22.97 -16.23
C VAL A 285 -16.41 -23.27 -17.64
N LEU A 286 -15.25 -22.71 -17.97
CA LEU A 286 -14.63 -22.91 -19.28
C LEU A 286 -13.77 -24.18 -19.28
N ARG A 287 -13.56 -24.79 -20.46
CA ARG A 287 -12.76 -26.02 -20.59
C ARG A 287 -11.36 -25.81 -20.00
N GLY A 288 -10.96 -26.70 -19.11
CA GLY A 288 -9.65 -26.65 -18.44
C GLY A 288 -9.56 -25.69 -17.26
N MET A 289 -10.68 -25.08 -16.83
CA MET A 289 -10.73 -24.24 -15.64
C MET A 289 -11.50 -24.94 -14.52
N GLU A 290 -10.95 -24.92 -13.30
CA GLU A 290 -11.57 -25.55 -12.12
C GLU A 290 -12.71 -24.71 -11.52
N ALA A 291 -12.70 -23.40 -11.76
CA ALA A 291 -13.63 -22.45 -11.16
C ALA A 291 -14.44 -21.68 -12.20
N ALA A 292 -15.69 -21.37 -11.85
CA ALA A 292 -16.56 -20.49 -12.63
C ALA A 292 -15.91 -19.10 -12.83
N ARG A 293 -16.12 -18.51 -14.01
CA ARG A 293 -15.56 -17.20 -14.33
C ARG A 293 -16.24 -16.10 -13.51
N PRO A 294 -15.49 -15.09 -13.03
CA PRO A 294 -16.04 -14.04 -12.20
C PRO A 294 -16.72 -12.99 -13.09
N VAL A 295 -17.58 -12.19 -12.48
CA VAL A 295 -18.05 -10.96 -13.12
C VAL A 295 -16.87 -10.01 -13.26
N ARG A 296 -16.69 -9.41 -14.43
CA ARG A 296 -15.68 -8.40 -14.71
C ARG A 296 -16.28 -7.01 -14.61
N SER A 297 -15.56 -6.12 -13.94
CA SER A 297 -15.91 -4.69 -13.90
C SER A 297 -15.45 -3.98 -15.17
N HIS A 298 -16.01 -2.78 -15.38
CA HIS A 298 -15.53 -1.83 -16.39
C HIS A 298 -14.01 -1.63 -16.31
N SER A 299 -13.49 -1.24 -15.14
CA SER A 299 -12.05 -1.00 -14.93
C SER A 299 -11.18 -2.22 -15.23
N SER A 300 -11.66 -3.44 -14.94
CA SER A 300 -10.91 -4.67 -15.25
C SER A 300 -10.74 -4.88 -16.76
N LEU A 301 -11.83 -4.71 -17.52
CA LEU A 301 -11.81 -4.88 -18.97
C LEU A 301 -11.05 -3.73 -19.67
N THR A 302 -11.25 -2.49 -19.22
CA THR A 302 -10.49 -1.32 -19.71
C THR A 302 -9.00 -1.54 -19.55
N LYS A 303 -8.53 -1.98 -18.36
CA LYS A 303 -7.11 -2.24 -18.12
C LYS A 303 -6.54 -3.38 -18.96
N GLU A 304 -7.32 -4.43 -19.25
CA GLU A 304 -6.87 -5.50 -20.15
C GLU A 304 -6.69 -4.96 -21.57
N VAL A 305 -7.66 -4.18 -22.06
CA VAL A 305 -7.60 -3.58 -23.41
C VAL A 305 -6.54 -2.49 -23.50
N GLU A 306 -6.33 -1.66 -22.49
CA GLU A 306 -5.26 -0.65 -22.51
C GLU A 306 -3.87 -1.29 -22.47
N ARG A 307 -3.70 -2.31 -21.62
CA ARG A 307 -2.42 -3.01 -21.47
C ARG A 307 -2.00 -3.73 -22.75
N PHE A 308 -2.94 -4.36 -23.44
CA PHE A 308 -2.65 -5.20 -24.61
C PHE A 308 -3.12 -4.61 -25.94
N GLY A 309 -3.82 -3.50 -25.91
CA GLY A 309 -4.47 -2.87 -27.06
C GLY A 309 -3.48 -2.50 -28.15
N PRO A 310 -2.46 -1.66 -27.87
CA PRO A 310 -1.50 -1.22 -28.87
C PRO A 310 -0.68 -2.36 -29.49
N ASP A 311 -0.33 -3.37 -28.68
CA ASP A 311 0.63 -4.40 -29.09
C ASP A 311 -0.02 -5.65 -29.68
N TRP A 312 -1.25 -5.96 -29.29
CA TRP A 312 -1.93 -7.21 -29.64
C TRP A 312 -3.28 -6.95 -30.32
N TYR A 313 -4.22 -6.34 -29.61
CA TYR A 313 -5.60 -6.26 -30.11
C TYR A 313 -5.74 -5.38 -31.35
N SER A 314 -5.00 -4.28 -31.45
CA SER A 314 -4.94 -3.43 -32.64
C SER A 314 -4.40 -4.17 -33.88
N LYS A 315 -3.61 -5.22 -33.67
CA LYS A 315 -2.99 -6.04 -34.71
C LYS A 315 -3.76 -7.32 -35.02
N GLY A 316 -4.95 -7.51 -34.42
CA GLY A 316 -5.71 -8.74 -34.59
C GLY A 316 -5.15 -9.95 -33.83
N LEU A 317 -4.29 -9.72 -32.82
CA LEU A 317 -3.59 -10.78 -32.09
C LEU A 317 -4.17 -10.96 -30.68
N VAL A 318 -4.09 -12.20 -30.17
CA VAL A 318 -4.54 -12.55 -28.81
C VAL A 318 -3.33 -12.64 -27.87
N PRO A 319 -3.29 -11.88 -26.76
CA PRO A 319 -2.21 -11.94 -25.78
C PRO A 319 -2.01 -13.35 -25.24
N VAL A 320 -0.82 -13.90 -25.43
CA VAL A 320 -0.42 -15.18 -24.84
C VAL A 320 0.02 -14.92 -23.39
N PRO A 321 -0.54 -15.63 -22.39
CA PRO A 321 -0.02 -15.55 -21.03
C PRO A 321 1.47 -15.91 -21.05
N THR A 322 2.34 -15.00 -20.61
CA THR A 322 3.74 -15.34 -20.36
C THR A 322 3.75 -16.53 -19.40
N LYS A 323 4.19 -17.71 -19.87
CA LYS A 323 4.45 -18.84 -18.99
C LYS A 323 5.43 -18.33 -17.95
N LYS A 324 4.95 -18.03 -16.74
CA LYS A 324 5.84 -17.79 -15.62
C LYS A 324 6.59 -19.09 -15.47
N GLY A 325 7.89 -19.08 -15.83
CA GLY A 325 8.78 -20.17 -15.49
C GLY A 325 8.54 -20.46 -14.01
N ARG A 326 8.08 -21.68 -13.72
CA ARG A 326 8.13 -22.23 -12.37
C ARG A 326 9.61 -22.14 -12.00
N LYS A 327 9.98 -21.11 -11.24
CA LYS A 327 11.13 -21.25 -10.36
C LYS A 327 10.62 -22.18 -9.26
N GLU A 328 10.90 -23.46 -9.46
CA GLU A 328 10.97 -24.44 -8.37
C GLU A 328 12.02 -23.98 -7.36
#